data_AF-A0A7Z1T0S1-F1
#
_entry.id   AF-A0A7Z1T0S1-F1
#
_cell.length_a   1.000
_cell.length_b   1.000
_cell.length_c   1.000
_cell.angle_alpha   90.00
_cell.angle_beta   90.00
_cell.angle_gamma   90.00
#
_symmetry.space_group_name_H-M   'P 1'
#
loop_
_entity.id
_entity.type
_entity.pdbx_description
1 polymer ?
#
loop_
_entity_poly.entity_id
_entity_poly.type
_entity_poly.pdbx_seq_one_letter_code
_entity_poly.pdbx_strand_id
1 'polypeptide(L)'
;LYSWGWRIPFILAAPSGFIGWYIRTKVNDSPSFRKSAHSVKESISMKSLFRNQSRRIITGWGVSCLNAVAFYLLLSYLPTWLITYQGVPEKYSFMISTGILLLYIFMVILTGWVSDHLGRKSMLLTASGCFIIFSLPFFMIINNYNDSYLLIAIMYCFLVLFLAMNDGTASCFLCDLFPVQFRYTGFAFSFNCANTLLGGTTPLMSTELIKLSGSPVSPVFFLIFSAVIALLSIILNRNLLCVKNVTDNHGSSHKITV
;
A
#
# COMPACT_ATOMS: atom_id res chain seq x y z
N LEU A 1 -9.04 37.06 7.26
CA LEU A 1 -9.84 35.84 7.51
C LEU A 1 -9.13 34.52 7.16
N TYR A 2 -8.11 34.51 6.28
CA TYR A 2 -7.47 33.28 5.78
C TYR A 2 -6.28 32.71 6.58
N SER A 3 -5.81 33.35 7.66
CA SER A 3 -4.64 32.85 8.41
C SER A 3 -4.97 31.82 9.51
N TRP A 4 -6.24 31.68 9.89
CA TRP A 4 -6.66 30.80 11.00
C TRP A 4 -7.25 29.46 10.53
N GLY A 5 -7.65 29.37 9.25
CA GLY A 5 -8.33 28.20 8.69
C GLY A 5 -7.52 26.91 8.78
N TRP A 6 -6.19 26.99 8.75
CA TRP A 6 -5.32 25.81 8.86
C TRP A 6 -5.47 25.07 10.20
N ARG A 7 -5.99 25.71 11.26
CA ARG A 7 -6.20 25.08 12.58
C ARG A 7 -7.47 24.22 12.66
N ILE A 8 -8.46 24.51 11.81
CA ILE A 8 -9.73 23.77 11.76
C ILE A 8 -9.52 22.25 11.61
N PRO A 9 -8.71 21.74 10.67
CA PRO A 9 -8.46 20.30 10.57
C PRO A 9 -7.82 19.70 11.82
N PHE A 10 -6.98 20.44 12.56
CA PHE A 10 -6.39 19.96 13.82
C PHE A 10 -7.43 19.85 14.94
N ILE A 11 -8.31 20.84 15.04
CA ILE A 11 -9.40 20.82 16.04
C ILE A 11 -10.38 19.69 15.73
N LEU A 12 -10.71 19.45 14.46
CA LEU A 12 -11.57 18.34 14.03
C LEU A 12 -10.90 16.98 14.20
N ALA A 13 -9.58 16.89 14.05
CA ALA A 13 -8.83 15.64 14.25
C ALA A 13 -8.73 15.24 15.74
N ALA A 14 -8.78 16.19 16.68
CA ALA A 14 -8.63 15.91 18.10
C ALA A 14 -9.72 14.94 18.66
N PRO A 15 -11.04 15.16 18.42
CA PRO A 15 -12.08 14.19 18.80
C PRO A 15 -11.87 12.80 18.20
N SER A 16 -11.48 12.71 16.93
CA SER A 16 -11.19 11.43 16.26
C SER A 16 -10.04 10.70 16.95
N GLY A 17 -9.00 11.43 17.39
CA GLY A 17 -7.90 10.89 18.19
C GLY A 17 -8.37 10.33 19.53
N PHE A 18 -9.25 11.03 20.25
CA PHE A 18 -9.84 10.56 21.50
C PHE A 18 -10.67 9.28 21.31
N ILE A 19 -11.47 9.20 20.25
CA ILE A 19 -12.24 7.98 19.90
C ILE A 19 -11.29 6.81 19.65
N GLY A 20 -10.21 7.03 18.89
CA GLY A 20 -9.18 6.01 18.64
C GLY A 20 -8.50 5.52 19.92
N TRP A 21 -8.17 6.44 20.83
CA TRP A 21 -7.63 6.10 22.16
C TRP A 21 -8.60 5.26 22.97
N TYR A 22 -9.87 5.68 23.05
CA TYR A 22 -10.91 4.96 23.78
C TYR A 22 -11.09 3.52 23.27
N ILE A 23 -11.20 3.33 21.95
CA ILE A 23 -11.31 1.99 21.34
C ILE A 23 -10.10 1.13 21.72
N ARG A 24 -8.88 1.68 21.65
CA ARG A 24 -7.66 0.95 21.95
C ARG A 24 -7.60 0.47 23.41
N THR A 25 -8.15 1.22 24.36
CA THR A 25 -8.20 0.79 25.77
C THR A 25 -9.19 -0.36 26.02
N LYS A 26 -10.15 -0.60 25.13
CA LYS A 26 -11.21 -1.61 25.29
C LYS A 26 -11.00 -2.88 24.46
N VAL A 27 -10.11 -2.86 23.48
CA VAL A 27 -9.79 -4.04 22.65
C VAL A 27 -8.90 -5.00 23.44
N ASN A 28 -9.42 -6.20 23.70
CA ASN A 28 -8.64 -7.28 24.30
C ASN A 28 -7.75 -7.96 23.25
N ASP A 29 -6.55 -8.39 23.64
CA ASP A 29 -5.64 -9.13 22.75
C ASP A 29 -6.27 -10.42 22.21
N SER A 30 -5.88 -10.80 20.98
CA SER A 30 -6.40 -12.01 20.34
C SER A 30 -6.01 -13.28 21.13
N PRO A 31 -6.85 -14.33 21.12
CA PRO A 31 -6.56 -15.58 21.85
C PRO A 31 -5.28 -16.27 21.36
N SER A 32 -4.92 -16.12 20.08
CA SER A 32 -3.65 -16.63 19.52
C SER A 32 -2.43 -15.86 20.04
N PHE A 33 -2.56 -14.56 20.31
CA PHE A 33 -1.53 -13.77 20.96
C PHE A 33 -1.38 -14.17 22.44
N ARG A 34 -2.49 -14.33 23.19
CA ARG A 34 -2.45 -14.75 24.60
C ARG A 34 -1.80 -16.12 24.81
N LYS A 35 -2.11 -17.11 23.97
CA LYS A 35 -1.47 -18.44 24.01
C LYS A 35 0.05 -18.37 23.74
N SER A 36 0.47 -17.45 22.89
CA SER A 36 1.89 -17.22 22.58
C SER A 36 2.60 -16.44 23.70
N ALA A 37 1.92 -15.47 24.33
CA ALA A 37 2.45 -14.68 25.43
C ALA A 37 2.75 -15.53 26.68
N HIS A 38 1.98 -16.59 26.94
CA HIS A 38 2.25 -17.51 28.04
C HIS A 38 3.42 -18.49 27.78
N SER A 39 3.81 -18.70 26.52
CA SER A 39 4.89 -19.62 26.12
C SER A 39 6.21 -18.92 25.82
N VAL A 40 6.18 -17.61 25.52
CA VAL A 40 7.37 -16.81 25.20
C VAL A 40 7.77 -15.98 26.41
N LYS A 41 8.65 -16.55 27.24
CA LYS A 41 9.23 -15.87 28.43
C LYS A 41 10.36 -14.90 28.09
N GLU A 42 10.85 -14.87 26.85
CA GLU A 42 11.94 -14.01 26.40
C GLU A 42 11.44 -12.91 25.46
N SER A 43 11.87 -11.66 25.72
CA SER A 43 11.70 -10.56 24.78
C SER A 43 12.26 -10.96 23.41
N ILE A 44 11.39 -11.02 22.40
CA ILE A 44 11.78 -11.38 21.05
C ILE A 44 12.81 -10.37 20.54
N SER A 45 14.08 -10.79 20.46
CA SER A 45 15.16 -9.92 20.02
C SER A 45 15.01 -9.58 18.55
N MET A 46 15.17 -8.31 18.17
CA MET A 46 15.27 -7.89 16.76
C MET A 46 16.30 -8.72 15.98
N LYS A 47 17.39 -9.15 16.63
CA LYS A 47 18.40 -10.01 16.00
C LYS A 47 17.84 -11.37 15.57
N SER A 48 16.93 -11.97 16.34
CA SER A 48 16.32 -13.25 15.99
C SER A 48 15.31 -13.12 14.84
N LEU A 49 14.64 -11.96 14.73
CA LEU A 49 13.80 -11.64 13.57
C LEU A 49 14.63 -11.63 12.27
N PHE A 50 15.75 -10.89 12.23
CA PHE A 50 16.59 -10.83 11.03
C PHE A 50 17.24 -12.18 10.69
N ARG A 51 17.68 -12.94 11.70
CA ARG A 51 18.33 -14.24 11.47
C ARG A 51 17.35 -15.30 10.96
N ASN A 52 16.15 -15.36 11.53
CA ASN A 52 15.22 -16.45 11.28
C ASN A 52 14.14 -16.11 10.23
N GLN A 53 13.88 -14.83 9.97
CA GLN A 53 12.78 -14.37 9.12
C GLN A 53 13.22 -13.40 8.00
N SER A 54 14.51 -13.30 7.68
CA SER A 54 15.04 -12.40 6.63
C SER A 54 14.28 -12.48 5.30
N ARG A 55 13.97 -13.69 4.83
CA ARG A 55 13.19 -13.86 3.58
C ARG A 55 11.78 -13.28 3.67
N ARG A 56 11.12 -13.40 4.83
CA ARG A 56 9.79 -12.81 5.07
C ARG A 56 9.87 -11.29 5.18
N ILE A 57 10.93 -10.76 5.79
CA ILE A 57 11.18 -9.31 5.85
C ILE A 57 11.37 -8.75 4.43
N ILE A 58 12.18 -9.40 3.59
CA ILE A 58 12.40 -8.98 2.21
C ILE A 58 11.08 -8.99 1.43
N THR A 59 10.27 -10.05 1.56
CA THR A 59 8.94 -10.10 0.91
C THR A 59 8.01 -9.00 1.40
N GLY A 60 7.90 -8.82 2.71
CA GLY A 60 7.05 -7.79 3.32
C GLY A 60 7.48 -6.38 2.91
N TRP A 61 8.79 -6.14 2.90
CA TRP A 61 9.38 -4.88 2.49
C TRP A 61 9.12 -4.61 1.01
N GLY A 62 9.35 -5.59 0.12
CA GLY A 62 9.09 -5.43 -1.31
C GLY A 62 7.63 -5.12 -1.63
N VAL A 63 6.68 -5.81 -1.01
CA VAL A 63 5.24 -5.49 -1.15
C VAL A 63 4.93 -4.10 -0.63
N SER A 64 5.50 -3.74 0.52
CA SER A 64 5.31 -2.42 1.13
C SER A 64 5.97 -1.29 0.32
N CYS A 65 7.00 -1.57 -0.46
CA CYS A 65 7.64 -0.60 -1.35
C CYS A 65 6.68 -0.14 -2.45
N LEU A 66 6.01 -1.08 -3.13
CA LEU A 66 5.00 -0.74 -4.12
C LEU A 66 3.84 0.04 -3.46
N ASN A 67 3.35 -0.42 -2.32
CA ASN A 67 2.29 0.26 -1.57
C ASN A 67 2.68 1.71 -1.26
N ALA A 68 3.87 1.93 -0.72
CA ALA A 68 4.36 3.25 -0.33
C ALA A 68 4.51 4.17 -1.55
N VAL A 69 5.23 3.71 -2.58
CA VAL A 69 5.48 4.52 -3.79
C VAL A 69 4.18 4.85 -4.51
N ALA A 70 3.32 3.85 -4.74
CA ALA A 70 2.05 4.07 -5.43
C ALA A 70 1.13 5.01 -4.64
N PHE A 71 1.03 4.85 -3.31
CA PHE A 71 0.21 5.72 -2.47
C PHE A 71 0.67 7.19 -2.54
N TYR A 72 1.95 7.46 -2.27
CA TYR A 72 2.46 8.83 -2.27
C TYR A 72 2.50 9.44 -3.68
N LEU A 73 2.86 8.66 -4.70
CA LEU A 73 2.89 9.14 -6.07
C LEU A 73 1.49 9.48 -6.58
N LEU A 74 0.53 8.57 -6.41
CA LEU A 74 -0.79 8.72 -7.01
C LEU A 74 -1.70 9.63 -6.20
N LEU A 75 -1.74 9.52 -4.87
CA LEU A 75 -2.72 10.29 -4.08
C LEU A 75 -2.17 11.65 -3.62
N SER A 76 -0.85 11.81 -3.53
CA SER A 76 -0.24 13.06 -3.06
C SER A 76 0.47 13.85 -4.16
N TYR A 77 1.33 13.21 -4.96
CA TYR A 77 2.15 13.92 -5.95
C TYR A 77 1.41 14.18 -7.28
N LEU A 78 0.60 13.24 -7.76
CA LEU A 78 -0.07 13.34 -9.07
C LEU A 78 -0.88 14.63 -9.29
N PRO A 79 -1.64 15.16 -8.31
CA PRO A 79 -2.33 16.44 -8.47
C PRO A 79 -1.36 17.60 -8.74
N THR A 80 -0.22 17.61 -8.05
CA THR A 80 0.86 18.59 -8.23
C THR A 80 1.49 18.44 -9.61
N TRP A 81 1.68 17.20 -10.07
CA TRP A 81 2.23 16.91 -11.39
C TRP A 81 1.31 17.38 -12.52
N LEU A 82 0.00 17.17 -12.39
CA LEU A 82 -1.00 17.67 -13.35
C LEU A 82 -0.96 19.20 -13.46
N ILE A 83 -0.82 19.91 -12.34
CA ILE A 83 -0.74 21.38 -12.32
C ILE A 83 0.58 21.86 -12.92
N THR A 84 1.70 21.31 -12.46
CA THR A 84 3.03 21.84 -12.74
C THR A 84 3.54 21.47 -14.13
N TYR A 85 3.28 20.24 -14.58
CA TYR A 85 3.84 19.71 -15.82
C TYR A 85 2.81 19.53 -16.94
N GLN A 86 1.54 19.26 -16.60
CA GLN A 86 0.48 19.12 -17.62
C GLN A 86 -0.29 20.42 -17.87
N GLY A 87 -0.06 21.48 -17.06
CA GLY A 87 -0.73 22.76 -17.20
C GLY A 87 -2.23 22.71 -16.87
N VAL A 88 -2.70 21.64 -16.21
CA VAL A 88 -4.10 21.51 -15.80
C VAL A 88 -4.41 22.58 -14.75
N PRO A 89 -5.48 23.37 -14.91
CA PRO A 89 -5.81 24.39 -13.92
C PRO A 89 -6.07 23.77 -12.54
N GLU A 90 -5.57 24.44 -11.50
CA GLU A 90 -5.58 23.96 -10.11
C GLU A 90 -6.98 23.51 -9.64
N LYS A 91 -8.02 24.26 -10.01
CA LYS A 91 -9.43 23.91 -9.74
C LYS A 91 -9.80 22.52 -10.25
N TYR A 92 -9.44 22.18 -11.49
CA TYR A 92 -9.79 20.89 -12.10
C TYR A 92 -8.95 19.75 -11.53
N SER A 93 -7.64 19.99 -11.31
CA SER A 93 -6.75 18.99 -10.70
C SER A 93 -7.26 18.58 -9.31
N PHE A 94 -7.61 19.55 -8.46
CA PHE A 94 -8.16 19.24 -7.13
C PHE A 94 -9.54 18.60 -7.17
N MET A 95 -10.41 19.00 -8.11
CA MET A 95 -11.74 18.40 -8.26
C MET A 95 -11.65 16.93 -8.66
N ILE A 96 -10.78 16.60 -9.63
CA ILE A 96 -10.51 15.22 -10.06
C ILE A 96 -9.94 14.42 -8.88
N SER A 97 -8.92 14.96 -8.21
CA SER A 97 -8.24 14.27 -7.10
C SER A 97 -9.18 14.00 -5.92
N THR A 98 -10.05 14.97 -5.59
CA THR A 98 -11.06 14.80 -4.54
C THR A 98 -12.09 13.75 -4.91
N GLY A 99 -12.59 13.76 -6.15
CA GLY A 99 -13.51 12.75 -6.65
C GLY A 99 -12.91 11.34 -6.60
N ILE A 100 -11.63 11.23 -6.96
CA ILE A 100 -10.90 9.96 -6.93
C ILE A 100 -10.63 9.49 -5.51
N LEU A 101 -10.34 10.38 -4.56
CA LEU A 101 -10.20 10.02 -3.14
C LEU A 101 -11.51 9.48 -2.56
N LEU A 102 -12.66 10.06 -2.93
CA LEU A 102 -13.96 9.53 -2.51
C LEU A 102 -14.20 8.13 -3.10
N LEU A 103 -13.91 7.96 -4.39
CA LEU A 103 -14.02 6.67 -5.06
C LEU A 103 -13.06 5.63 -4.47
N TYR A 104 -11.86 6.05 -4.11
CA TYR A 104 -10.82 5.21 -3.52
C TYR A 104 -11.30 4.50 -2.25
N ILE A 105 -12.04 5.20 -1.38
CA ILE A 105 -12.61 4.61 -0.17
C ILE A 105 -13.49 3.40 -0.50
N PHE A 106 -14.37 3.52 -1.51
CA PHE A 106 -15.21 2.41 -1.96
C PHE A 106 -14.40 1.30 -2.62
N MET A 107 -13.40 1.66 -3.44
CA MET A 107 -12.55 0.70 -4.13
C MET A 107 -11.72 -0.15 -3.16
N VAL A 108 -11.20 0.43 -2.08
CA VAL A 108 -10.45 -0.32 -1.05
C VAL A 108 -11.35 -1.34 -0.35
N ILE A 109 -12.59 -0.97 -0.02
CA ILE A 109 -13.55 -1.91 0.59
C ILE A 109 -13.90 -3.05 -0.38
N LEU A 110 -14.21 -2.72 -1.64
CA LEU A 110 -14.54 -3.70 -2.67
C LEU A 110 -13.39 -4.65 -2.94
N THR A 111 -12.18 -4.14 -3.12
CA THR A 111 -10.98 -4.96 -3.39
C THR A 111 -10.57 -5.80 -2.20
N GLY A 112 -10.76 -5.31 -0.96
CA GLY A 112 -10.61 -6.10 0.25
C GLY A 112 -11.56 -7.30 0.28
N TRP A 113 -12.86 -7.08 -0.01
CA TRP A 113 -13.84 -8.16 -0.11
C TRP A 113 -13.53 -9.16 -1.23
N VAL A 114 -13.16 -8.68 -2.42
CA VAL A 114 -12.77 -9.53 -3.56
C VAL A 114 -11.53 -10.35 -3.23
N SER A 115 -10.59 -9.79 -2.46
CA SER A 115 -9.38 -10.50 -2.06
C SER A 115 -9.65 -11.71 -1.17
N ASP A 116 -10.70 -11.69 -0.36
CA ASP A 116 -11.05 -12.83 0.48
C ASP A 116 -11.54 -14.03 -0.37
N HIS A 117 -12.00 -13.77 -1.60
CA HIS A 117 -12.43 -14.79 -2.55
C HIS A 117 -11.34 -15.24 -3.53
N LEU A 118 -10.57 -14.30 -4.10
CA LEU A 118 -9.52 -14.59 -5.10
C LEU A 118 -8.17 -15.01 -4.48
N GLY A 119 -8.01 -14.79 -3.18
CA GLY A 119 -6.74 -14.96 -2.47
C GLY A 119 -5.87 -13.70 -2.54
N ARG A 120 -5.30 -13.35 -1.39
CA ARG A 120 -4.49 -12.14 -1.14
C ARG A 120 -3.27 -12.10 -2.04
N LYS A 121 -2.61 -13.25 -2.20
CA LYS A 121 -1.41 -13.38 -3.04
C LYS A 121 -1.73 -13.11 -4.51
N SER A 122 -2.81 -13.72 -5.02
CA SER A 122 -3.22 -13.53 -6.41
C SER A 122 -3.56 -12.07 -6.69
N MET A 123 -4.27 -11.43 -5.76
CA MET A 123 -4.62 -10.01 -5.85
C MET A 123 -3.39 -9.10 -5.91
N LEU A 124 -2.39 -9.32 -5.05
CA LEU A 124 -1.14 -8.54 -5.05
C LEU A 124 -0.31 -8.76 -6.33
N LEU A 125 -0.27 -9.98 -6.85
CA LEU A 125 0.40 -10.28 -8.13
C LEU A 125 -0.29 -9.58 -9.30
N THR A 126 -1.62 -9.63 -9.35
CA THR A 126 -2.42 -8.94 -10.37
C THR A 126 -2.21 -7.43 -10.29
N ALA A 127 -2.28 -6.83 -9.09
CA ALA A 127 -2.02 -5.40 -8.90
C ALA A 127 -0.62 -4.99 -9.38
N SER A 128 0.40 -5.77 -9.01
CA SER A 128 1.79 -5.52 -9.43
C SER A 128 1.95 -5.64 -10.95
N GLY A 129 1.35 -6.65 -11.57
CA GLY A 129 1.33 -6.82 -13.03
C GLY A 129 0.62 -5.68 -13.76
N CYS A 130 -0.54 -5.26 -13.24
CA CYS A 130 -1.28 -4.12 -13.76
C CYS A 130 -0.45 -2.83 -13.70
N PHE A 131 0.25 -2.57 -12.60
CA PHE A 131 1.15 -1.43 -12.51
C PHE A 131 2.30 -1.49 -13.52
N ILE A 132 2.91 -2.64 -13.74
CA ILE A 132 4.02 -2.78 -14.70
C ILE A 132 3.54 -2.52 -16.14
N ILE A 133 2.37 -3.07 -16.51
CA ILE A 133 1.87 -3.03 -17.88
C ILE A 133 1.19 -1.69 -18.19
N PHE A 134 0.34 -1.19 -17.30
CA PHE A 134 -0.57 -0.09 -17.60
C PHE A 134 -0.09 1.29 -17.13
N SER A 135 0.88 1.38 -16.20
CA SER A 135 1.30 2.71 -15.70
C SER A 135 1.89 3.58 -16.80
N LEU A 136 2.74 3.01 -17.66
CA LEU A 136 3.37 3.74 -18.76
C LEU A 136 2.37 4.24 -19.82
N PRO A 137 1.48 3.40 -20.39
CA PRO A 137 0.51 3.88 -21.37
C PRO A 137 -0.44 4.91 -20.75
N PHE A 138 -0.85 4.76 -19.48
CA PHE A 138 -1.75 5.73 -18.85
C PHE A 138 -1.10 7.10 -18.67
N PHE A 139 0.14 7.17 -18.21
CA PHE A 139 0.84 8.45 -18.12
C PHE A 139 1.14 9.05 -19.49
N MET A 140 1.45 8.24 -20.51
CA MET A 140 1.60 8.74 -21.88
C MET A 140 0.30 9.32 -22.43
N ILE A 141 -0.84 8.65 -22.18
CA ILE A 141 -2.16 9.16 -22.55
C ILE A 141 -2.44 10.47 -21.83
N ILE A 142 -2.21 10.54 -20.52
CA ILE A 142 -2.41 11.76 -19.74
C ILE A 142 -1.52 12.89 -20.25
N ASN A 143 -0.28 12.59 -20.64
CA ASN A 143 0.68 13.57 -21.14
C ASN A 143 0.42 14.07 -22.57
N ASN A 144 -0.25 13.27 -23.40
CA ASN A 144 -0.55 13.62 -24.79
C ASN A 144 -1.91 14.31 -24.94
N TYR A 145 -2.82 14.13 -23.98
CA TYR A 145 -4.21 14.60 -24.06
C TYR A 145 -4.57 15.54 -22.89
N ASN A 146 -3.79 16.61 -22.75
CA ASN A 146 -3.90 17.56 -21.62
C ASN A 146 -5.22 18.34 -21.61
N ASP A 147 -5.89 18.44 -22.75
CA ASP A 147 -7.13 19.20 -22.90
C ASP A 147 -8.38 18.44 -22.43
N SER A 148 -8.30 17.11 -22.26
CA SER A 148 -9.44 16.27 -21.89
C SER A 148 -9.41 15.85 -20.42
N TYR A 149 -9.97 16.71 -19.56
CA TYR A 149 -10.06 16.43 -18.12
C TYR A 149 -10.79 15.13 -17.77
N LEU A 150 -11.78 14.73 -18.58
CA LEU A 150 -12.50 13.47 -18.41
C LEU A 150 -11.57 12.27 -18.64
N LEU A 151 -10.74 12.32 -19.69
CA LEU A 151 -9.80 11.25 -19.98
C LEU A 151 -8.74 11.11 -18.87
N ILE A 152 -8.23 12.24 -18.38
CA ILE A 152 -7.30 12.27 -17.24
C ILE A 152 -7.94 11.62 -16.01
N ALA A 153 -9.18 11.98 -15.68
CA ALA A 153 -9.91 11.41 -14.55
C ALA A 153 -10.12 9.88 -14.68
N ILE A 154 -10.42 9.39 -15.89
CA ILE A 154 -10.59 7.95 -16.14
C ILE A 154 -9.26 7.21 -15.98
N MET A 155 -8.17 7.71 -16.58
CA MET A 155 -6.85 7.07 -16.47
C MET A 155 -6.35 7.06 -15.02
N TYR A 156 -6.54 8.17 -14.30
CA TYR A 156 -6.19 8.27 -12.89
C TYR A 156 -7.06 7.33 -12.02
N CYS A 157 -8.35 7.20 -12.33
CA CYS A 157 -9.22 6.22 -11.67
C CYS A 157 -8.68 4.78 -11.81
N PHE A 158 -8.21 4.37 -13.00
CA PHE A 158 -7.61 3.04 -13.17
C PHE A 158 -6.31 2.85 -12.37
N LEU A 159 -5.44 3.87 -12.33
CA LEU A 159 -4.22 3.81 -11.52
C LEU A 159 -4.55 3.64 -10.02
N VAL A 160 -5.56 4.36 -9.54
CA VAL A 160 -6.01 4.30 -8.15
C VAL A 160 -6.78 3.01 -7.86
N LEU A 161 -7.43 2.40 -8.84
CA LEU A 161 -7.99 1.05 -8.72
C LEU A 161 -6.88 0.03 -8.44
N PHE A 162 -5.78 0.08 -9.19
CA PHE A 162 -4.64 -0.83 -8.95
C PHE A 162 -4.01 -0.60 -7.58
N LEU A 163 -3.95 0.66 -7.12
CA LEU A 163 -3.52 1.00 -5.76
C LEU A 163 -4.47 0.40 -4.73
N ALA A 164 -5.79 0.53 -4.92
CA ALA A 164 -6.78 -0.02 -4.00
C ALA A 164 -6.67 -1.54 -3.88
N MET A 165 -6.43 -2.24 -4.99
CA MET A 165 -6.15 -3.69 -4.98
C MET A 165 -4.93 -4.03 -4.12
N ASN A 166 -3.91 -3.17 -4.10
CA ASN A 166 -2.74 -3.33 -3.25
C ASN A 166 -3.05 -3.02 -1.78
N ASP A 167 -3.56 -1.82 -1.48
CA ASP A 167 -3.83 -1.34 -0.11
C ASP A 167 -4.85 -2.23 0.63
N GLY A 168 -5.89 -2.67 -0.07
CA GLY A 168 -6.93 -3.55 0.47
C GLY A 168 -6.42 -4.94 0.88
N THR A 169 -5.25 -5.36 0.38
CA THR A 169 -4.73 -6.73 0.58
C THR A 169 -3.39 -6.79 1.25
N ALA A 170 -2.55 -5.77 1.10
CA ALA A 170 -1.19 -5.72 1.63
C ALA A 170 -1.16 -5.89 3.15
N SER A 171 -2.02 -5.18 3.89
CA SER A 171 -2.06 -5.25 5.36
C SER A 171 -2.37 -6.67 5.87
N CYS A 172 -3.35 -7.33 5.26
CA CYS A 172 -3.71 -8.70 5.55
C CYS A 172 -2.59 -9.68 5.18
N PHE A 173 -2.01 -9.52 3.99
CA PHE A 173 -0.90 -10.34 3.52
C PHE A 173 0.33 -10.26 4.44
N LEU A 174 0.73 -9.05 4.87
CA LEU A 174 1.84 -8.90 5.80
C LEU A 174 1.55 -9.55 7.16
N CYS A 175 0.30 -9.52 7.64
CA CYS A 175 -0.06 -10.19 8.89
C CYS A 175 0.07 -11.72 8.78
N ASP A 176 -0.28 -12.30 7.64
CA ASP A 176 -0.16 -13.75 7.42
C ASP A 176 1.27 -14.19 7.15
N LEU A 177 2.05 -13.32 6.52
CA LEU A 177 3.43 -13.60 6.14
C LEU A 177 4.28 -13.97 7.35
N PHE A 178 4.14 -13.28 8.48
CA PHE A 178 4.95 -13.50 9.68
C PHE A 178 4.30 -14.47 10.67
N PRO A 179 5.10 -15.34 11.33
CA PRO A 179 4.57 -16.23 12.37
C PRO A 179 4.13 -15.40 13.58
N VAL A 180 3.15 -15.89 14.34
CA VAL A 180 2.46 -15.14 15.42
C VAL A 180 3.41 -14.40 16.36
N GLN A 181 4.52 -15.03 16.74
CA GLN A 181 5.55 -14.44 17.63
C GLN A 181 6.18 -13.17 17.02
N PHE A 182 6.52 -13.21 15.74
CA PHE A 182 7.21 -12.13 15.04
C PHE A 182 6.27 -11.20 14.26
N ARG A 183 4.96 -11.45 14.31
CA ARG A 183 3.98 -10.80 13.43
C ARG A 183 3.97 -9.29 13.56
N TYR A 184 3.86 -8.78 14.78
CA TYR A 184 3.79 -7.34 15.02
C TYR A 184 5.09 -6.63 14.61
N THR A 185 6.23 -7.10 15.11
CA THR A 185 7.55 -6.48 14.84
C THR A 185 7.94 -6.62 13.37
N GLY A 186 7.70 -7.78 12.75
CA GLY A 186 8.00 -8.03 11.34
C GLY A 186 7.15 -7.18 10.40
N PHE A 187 5.84 -7.07 10.67
CA PHE A 187 4.95 -6.17 9.96
C PHE A 187 5.44 -4.72 10.08
N ALA A 188 5.59 -4.24 11.32
CA ALA A 188 5.94 -2.86 11.59
C ALA A 188 7.29 -2.48 10.98
N PHE A 189 8.29 -3.34 11.11
CA PHE A 189 9.61 -3.10 10.52
C PHE A 189 9.53 -3.02 8.99
N SER A 190 8.95 -4.05 8.35
CA SER A 190 8.92 -4.13 6.88
C SER A 190 8.14 -2.96 6.26
N PHE A 191 6.97 -2.66 6.83
CA PHE A 191 6.10 -1.58 6.36
C PHE A 191 6.72 -0.20 6.57
N ASN A 192 7.16 0.10 7.80
CA ASN A 192 7.71 1.44 8.10
C ASN A 192 9.05 1.68 7.41
N CYS A 193 9.91 0.67 7.26
CA CYS A 193 11.15 0.82 6.52
C CYS A 193 10.88 1.15 5.04
N ALA A 194 9.94 0.47 4.39
CA ALA A 194 9.56 0.79 3.01
C ALA A 194 8.96 2.20 2.90
N ASN A 195 8.07 2.57 3.82
CA ASN A 195 7.38 3.86 3.80
C ASN A 195 8.33 5.04 4.07
N THR A 196 9.29 4.86 4.98
CA THR A 196 10.29 5.87 5.31
C THR A 196 11.31 6.05 4.19
N LEU A 197 11.81 4.95 3.62
CA LEU A 197 12.86 5.00 2.61
C LEU A 197 12.36 5.42 1.23
N LEU A 198 11.22 4.88 0.79
CA LEU A 198 10.70 5.12 -0.55
C LEU A 198 9.48 6.04 -0.52
N GLY A 199 8.51 5.78 0.36
CA GLY A 199 7.25 6.53 0.40
C GLY A 199 7.46 8.03 0.53
N GLY A 200 8.06 8.48 1.64
CA GLY A 200 8.31 9.90 1.89
C GLY A 200 9.22 10.58 0.85
N THR A 201 10.15 9.84 0.26
CA THR A 201 11.05 10.36 -0.78
C THR A 201 10.44 10.39 -2.18
N THR A 202 9.27 9.78 -2.37
CA THR A 202 8.67 9.59 -3.70
C THR A 202 8.44 10.91 -4.45
N PRO A 203 7.86 11.97 -3.85
CA PRO A 203 7.67 13.24 -4.56
C PRO A 203 9.00 13.92 -4.94
N LEU A 204 10.01 13.83 -4.07
CA LEU A 204 11.35 14.37 -4.32
C LEU A 204 12.01 13.62 -5.48
N MET A 205 12.05 12.29 -5.43
CA MET A 205 12.60 11.45 -6.50
C MET A 205 11.85 11.67 -7.81
N SER A 206 10.53 11.79 -7.78
CA SER A 206 9.71 12.06 -8.97
C SER A 206 10.06 13.40 -9.61
N THR A 207 10.27 14.44 -8.79
CA THR A 207 10.64 15.77 -9.28
C THR A 207 12.05 15.78 -9.86
N GLU A 208 13.02 15.15 -9.19
CA GLU A 208 14.40 15.04 -9.67
C GLU A 208 14.52 14.19 -10.95
N LEU A 209 13.75 13.10 -11.05
CA LEU A 209 13.67 12.28 -12.27
C LEU A 209 13.20 13.10 -13.48
N ILE A 210 12.21 13.98 -13.31
CA ILE A 210 11.74 14.85 -14.39
C ILE A 210 12.82 15.86 -14.77
N LYS A 211 13.49 16.48 -13.79
CA LYS A 211 14.58 17.44 -14.06
C LYS A 211 15.73 16.81 -14.83
N LEU A 212 16.15 15.60 -14.46
CA LEU A 212 17.26 14.90 -15.10
C LEU A 212 16.92 14.35 -16.48
N SER A 213 15.71 13.80 -16.66
CA SER A 213 15.34 13.19 -17.94
C SER A 213 14.74 14.20 -18.93
N GLY A 214 14.28 15.36 -18.47
CA GLY A 214 13.51 16.31 -19.25
C GLY A 214 12.11 15.84 -19.68
N SER A 215 11.63 14.70 -19.18
CA SER A 215 10.33 14.13 -19.54
C SER A 215 9.38 14.09 -18.34
N PRO A 216 8.16 14.61 -18.47
CA PRO A 216 7.17 14.57 -17.40
C PRO A 216 6.67 13.15 -17.09
N VAL A 217 6.88 12.18 -17.97
CA VAL A 217 6.44 10.78 -17.78
C VAL A 217 7.39 9.98 -16.85
N SER A 218 8.58 10.52 -16.57
CA SER A 218 9.63 9.81 -15.83
C SER A 218 9.31 9.28 -14.44
N PRO A 219 8.41 9.88 -13.63
CA PRO A 219 8.00 9.31 -12.34
C PRO A 219 7.43 7.89 -12.45
N VAL A 220 6.88 7.52 -13.62
CA VAL A 220 6.37 6.15 -13.86
C VAL A 220 7.44 5.09 -13.72
N PHE A 221 8.68 5.38 -14.13
CA PHE A 221 9.76 4.39 -14.02
C PHE A 221 10.04 4.03 -12.57
N PHE A 222 9.88 4.99 -11.64
CA PHE A 222 9.99 4.73 -10.22
C PHE A 222 8.83 3.85 -9.70
N LEU A 223 7.61 4.11 -10.17
CA LEU A 223 6.45 3.27 -9.88
C LEU A 223 6.63 1.83 -10.42
N ILE A 224 7.03 1.68 -11.68
CA ILE A 224 7.29 0.37 -12.31
C ILE A 224 8.42 -0.35 -11.57
N PHE A 225 9.51 0.35 -11.23
CA PHE A 225 10.61 -0.23 -10.45
C PHE A 225 10.12 -0.80 -9.11
N SER A 226 9.31 -0.05 -8.37
CA SER A 226 8.71 -0.53 -7.12
C SER A 226 7.78 -1.73 -7.33
N ALA A 227 7.02 -1.75 -8.43
CA ALA A 227 6.13 -2.85 -8.79
C ALA A 227 6.89 -4.12 -9.17
N VAL A 228 7.99 -4.00 -9.89
CA VAL A 228 8.90 -5.12 -10.22
C VAL A 228 9.50 -5.69 -8.95
N ILE A 229 9.97 -4.86 -8.01
CA ILE A 229 10.48 -5.32 -6.72
C ILE A 229 9.42 -6.10 -5.96
N ALA A 230 8.18 -5.59 -5.87
CA ALA A 230 7.09 -6.28 -5.20
C ALA A 230 6.78 -7.63 -5.85
N LEU A 231 6.67 -7.65 -7.19
CA LEU A 231 6.38 -8.86 -7.96
C LEU A 231 7.46 -9.92 -7.79
N LEU A 232 8.74 -9.55 -7.94
CA LEU A 232 9.87 -10.46 -7.72
C LEU A 232 9.89 -10.98 -6.28
N SER A 233 9.63 -10.12 -5.31
CA SER A 233 9.61 -10.50 -3.90
C SER A 233 8.54 -11.56 -3.58
N ILE A 234 7.35 -11.44 -4.18
CA ILE A 234 6.26 -12.41 -4.02
C ILE A 234 6.58 -13.73 -4.75
N ILE A 235 7.16 -13.67 -5.95
CA ILE A 235 7.46 -14.86 -6.76
C ILE A 235 8.60 -15.67 -6.14
N LEU A 236 9.72 -15.04 -5.79
CA LEU A 236 10.89 -15.69 -5.21
C LEU A 236 10.56 -16.41 -3.89
N ASN A 237 9.63 -15.86 -3.13
CA ASN A 237 9.22 -16.38 -1.84
C ASN A 237 7.88 -17.12 -1.88
N ARG A 238 7.44 -17.59 -3.06
CA ARG A 238 6.21 -18.37 -3.25
C ARG A 238 6.08 -19.55 -2.28
N ASN A 239 7.20 -20.20 -1.97
CA ASN A 239 7.22 -21.38 -1.09
C ASN A 239 6.94 -21.04 0.38
N LEU A 240 7.22 -19.81 0.83
CA LEU A 240 6.91 -19.36 2.19
C LEU A 240 5.42 -19.13 2.41
N LEU A 241 4.67 -18.92 1.31
CA LEU A 241 3.24 -18.64 1.29
C LEU A 241 2.39 -19.92 1.20
N CYS A 242 3.01 -21.08 0.96
CA CYS A 242 2.33 -22.35 0.73
C CYS A 242 2.12 -23.22 2.00
N VAL A 243 2.28 -22.69 3.21
CA VAL A 243 2.20 -23.52 4.43
C VAL A 243 1.14 -23.01 5.42
N LYS A 244 -0.06 -23.60 5.38
CA LYS A 244 -0.59 -24.48 6.45
C LYS A 244 -1.91 -25.14 6.04
N ASN A 245 -1.85 -26.36 5.50
CA ASN A 245 -2.87 -27.35 5.87
C ASN A 245 -2.53 -27.75 7.31
N VAL A 246 -3.23 -27.18 8.28
CA VAL A 246 -3.27 -27.79 9.61
C VAL A 246 -4.11 -29.04 9.42
N THR A 247 -3.46 -30.21 9.31
CA THR A 247 -4.14 -31.47 9.58
C THR A 247 -4.47 -31.44 11.06
N ASP A 248 -5.68 -31.00 11.41
CA ASP A 248 -6.26 -31.33 12.70
C ASP A 248 -6.37 -32.86 12.79
N ASN A 249 -5.97 -33.43 13.92
CA ASN A 249 -6.10 -34.86 14.25
C ASN A 249 -7.58 -35.34 14.33
N HIS A 250 -8.53 -34.58 13.77
CA HIS A 250 -9.96 -34.86 13.75
C HIS A 250 -10.60 -34.91 12.35
N GLY A 251 -9.80 -35.04 11.28
CA GLY A 251 -10.33 -35.45 9.97
C GLY A 251 -11.27 -34.45 9.28
N SER A 252 -11.35 -33.20 9.72
CA SER A 252 -12.06 -32.14 9.01
C SER A 252 -11.08 -31.19 8.32
N SER A 253 -11.03 -31.29 7.00
CA SER A 253 -10.28 -30.35 6.14
C SER A 253 -11.07 -29.05 5.98
N HIS A 254 -10.76 -28.02 6.78
CA HIS A 254 -11.17 -26.66 6.45
C HIS A 254 -10.13 -25.99 5.55
N LYS A 255 -10.52 -25.73 4.30
CA LYS A 255 -9.78 -24.85 3.40
C LYS A 255 -9.86 -23.42 3.95
N ILE A 256 -8.78 -22.94 4.56
CA ILE A 256 -8.57 -21.50 4.76
C ILE A 256 -7.80 -21.03 3.53
N THR A 257 -8.53 -20.46 2.57
CA THR A 257 -7.94 -19.79 1.42
C THR A 257 -7.21 -18.54 1.91
N VAL A 258 -5.91 -18.45 1.62
CA VAL A 258 -5.10 -17.23 1.80
C VAL A 258 -5.03 -16.47 0.49
#